data_AF-A0AAE3DQ58-F1
#
_entry.id   AF-A0AAE3DQ58-F1
#
_cell.length_a   1.000
_cell.length_b   1.000
_cell.length_c   1.000
_cell.angle_alpha   90.00
_cell.angle_beta   90.00
_cell.angle_gamma   90.00
#
_symmetry.space_group_name_H-M   'P 1'
#
loop_
_entity.id
_entity.type
_entity.pdbx_description
1 polymer ?
#
loop_
_entity_poly.entity_id
_entity_poly.type
_entity_poly.pdbx_seq_one_letter_code
_entity_poly.pdbx_strand_id
1 'polypeptide(L)'
;MLHPSYAELIKVVNGDVEEGDTPVVNSRYSIVLATAKRARQLIDGAKSDCAAPGKKPLSTAVEEMALGKLKVLGEDEEGDKADEEAALAAVLASDIPSVDLQTDEVPMEELEEEE
;
A
#
# COMPACT_ATOMS: atom_id res chain seq x y z
N MET A 1 -8.16 -2.86 -26.69
CA MET A 1 -7.19 -2.97 -25.57
C MET A 1 -7.98 -3.00 -24.28
N LEU A 2 -7.44 -3.57 -23.19
CA LEU A 2 -8.09 -3.50 -21.89
C LEU A 2 -8.03 -2.05 -21.39
N HIS A 3 -9.18 -1.47 -21.06
CA HIS A 3 -9.28 -0.14 -20.46
C HIS A 3 -9.82 -0.26 -19.03
N PRO A 4 -9.39 0.62 -18.12
CA PRO A 4 -8.37 1.65 -18.31
C PRO A 4 -6.94 1.07 -18.36
N SER A 5 -6.06 1.70 -19.14
CA SER A 5 -4.63 1.37 -19.16
C SER A 5 -3.86 2.15 -18.09
N TYR A 6 -2.70 1.65 -17.66
CA TYR A 6 -1.85 2.37 -16.71
C TYR A 6 -1.46 3.77 -17.18
N ALA A 7 -1.23 3.96 -18.48
CA ALA A 7 -0.92 5.28 -19.02
C ALA A 7 -2.09 6.26 -18.90
N GLU A 8 -3.33 5.78 -19.00
CA GLU A 8 -4.53 6.59 -18.78
C GLU A 8 -4.65 6.96 -17.29
N LEU A 9 -4.43 6.00 -16.39
CA LEU A 9 -4.48 6.26 -14.95
C LEU A 9 -3.43 7.28 -14.48
N ILE A 10 -2.18 7.18 -14.97
CA ILE A 10 -1.11 8.14 -14.63
C ILE A 10 -1.49 9.56 -15.08
N LYS A 11 -2.07 9.69 -16.27
CA LYS A 11 -2.50 11.00 -16.80
C LYS A 11 -3.63 11.60 -15.98
N VAL A 12 -4.61 10.80 -15.58
CA VAL A 12 -5.73 11.27 -14.76
C VAL A 12 -5.25 11.72 -13.38
N VAL A 13 -4.37 10.94 -12.74
CA VAL A 13 -3.90 11.25 -11.38
C VAL A 13 -2.97 12.46 -11.35
N ASN A 14 -2.07 12.61 -12.32
CA ASN A 14 -1.16 13.76 -12.40
C ASN A 14 -1.78 14.98 -13.12
N GLY A 15 -3.02 14.89 -13.60
CA GLY A 15 -3.66 15.98 -14.35
C GLY A 15 -3.93 17.24 -13.51
N ASP A 16 -3.98 17.10 -12.19
CA ASP A 16 -4.20 18.20 -11.24
C ASP A 16 -2.89 18.83 -10.72
N VAL A 17 -1.73 18.35 -11.18
CA VAL A 17 -0.40 18.88 -10.76
C VAL A 17 0.00 19.99 -11.72
N GLU A 18 0.30 21.19 -11.21
CA GLU A 18 0.72 22.32 -12.05
C GLU A 18 2.02 21.99 -12.79
N GLU A 19 2.16 22.49 -14.03
CA GLU A 19 3.37 22.30 -14.85
C GLU A 19 4.59 22.93 -14.16
N GLY A 20 5.30 22.15 -13.34
CA GLY A 20 6.44 22.58 -12.55
C GLY A 20 6.58 21.85 -11.20
N ASP A 21 5.48 21.31 -10.68
CA ASP A 21 5.49 20.52 -9.44
C ASP A 21 5.88 19.06 -9.68
N THR A 22 6.41 18.42 -8.62
CA THR A 22 6.79 17.01 -8.68
C THR A 22 5.54 16.15 -8.93
N PRO A 23 5.50 15.34 -9.99
CA PRO A 23 4.38 14.45 -10.26
C PRO A 23 4.13 13.51 -9.07
N VAL A 24 2.88 13.46 -8.63
CA VAL A 24 2.44 12.65 -7.47
C VAL A 24 2.68 11.16 -7.72
N VAL A 25 2.54 10.71 -8.96
CA VAL A 25 2.68 9.30 -9.34
C VAL A 25 3.65 9.15 -10.51
N ASN A 26 4.83 8.59 -10.23
CA ASN A 26 5.89 8.34 -11.23
C ASN A 26 5.99 6.87 -11.66
N SER A 27 5.35 5.96 -10.94
CA SER A 27 5.49 4.53 -11.16
C SER A 27 4.14 3.81 -11.21
N ARG A 28 4.12 2.62 -11.80
CA ARG A 28 2.94 1.74 -11.74
C ARG A 28 2.70 1.25 -10.32
N TYR A 29 3.75 1.09 -9.51
CA TYR A 29 3.66 0.65 -8.13
C TYR A 29 2.87 1.62 -7.26
N SER A 30 3.05 2.94 -7.45
CA SER A 30 2.27 3.96 -6.75
C SER A 30 0.76 3.86 -7.03
N ILE A 31 0.37 3.50 -8.27
CA ILE A 31 -1.04 3.28 -8.62
C ILE A 31 -1.58 2.04 -7.90
N VAL A 32 -0.83 0.95 -7.92
CA VAL A 32 -1.23 -0.31 -7.27
C VAL A 32 -1.38 -0.10 -5.77
N LEU A 33 -0.45 0.62 -5.13
CA LEU A 33 -0.51 0.91 -3.71
C LEU A 33 -1.73 1.78 -3.36
N ALA A 34 -1.95 2.87 -4.10
CA ALA A 34 -3.09 3.75 -3.88
C ALA A 34 -4.44 3.04 -4.07
N THR A 35 -4.58 2.26 -5.15
CA THR A 35 -5.81 1.48 -5.39
C THR A 35 -6.01 0.38 -4.36
N ALA A 36 -4.94 -0.24 -3.85
CA ALA A 36 -5.01 -1.24 -2.78
C ALA A 36 -5.41 -0.60 -1.45
N LYS A 37 -4.81 0.53 -1.05
CA LYS A 37 -5.19 1.29 0.15
C LYS A 37 -6.67 1.70 0.07
N ARG A 38 -7.11 2.22 -1.08
CA ARG A 38 -8.53 2.56 -1.31
C ARG A 38 -9.44 1.34 -1.23
N ALA A 39 -9.06 0.21 -1.82
CA ALA A 39 -9.86 -1.01 -1.77
C ALA A 39 -10.06 -1.51 -0.33
N ARG A 40 -9.06 -1.36 0.56
CA ARG A 40 -9.22 -1.66 2.00
C ARG A 40 -10.26 -0.77 2.65
N GLN A 41 -10.21 0.55 2.41
CA GLN A 41 -11.22 1.48 2.93
C GLN A 41 -12.64 1.08 2.52
N LEU A 42 -12.82 0.61 1.27
CA LEU A 42 -14.13 0.12 0.80
C LEU A 42 -14.59 -1.16 1.52
N ILE A 43 -13.66 -2.03 1.90
CA ILE A 43 -13.95 -3.23 2.70
C ILE A 43 -14.35 -2.82 4.13
N ASP A 44 -13.70 -1.80 4.68
CA ASP A 44 -14.01 -1.25 6.02
C ASP A 44 -15.31 -0.43 6.07
N GLY A 45 -16.02 -0.32 4.94
CA GLY A 45 -17.34 0.33 4.86
C GLY A 45 -17.31 1.78 4.40
N ALA A 46 -16.19 2.28 3.86
CA ALA A 46 -16.15 3.60 3.24
C ALA A 46 -17.11 3.70 2.05
N LYS A 47 -17.76 4.86 1.91
CA LYS A 47 -18.67 5.13 0.79
C LYS A 47 -17.86 5.32 -0.50
N SER A 48 -18.38 4.75 -1.58
CA SER A 48 -17.91 5.01 -2.94
C SER A 48 -19.06 5.41 -3.84
N ASP A 49 -18.82 6.42 -4.67
CA ASP A 49 -19.79 6.86 -5.68
C ASP A 49 -19.83 5.94 -6.90
N CYS A 50 -18.89 4.99 -6.96
CA CYS A 50 -18.78 3.97 -8.00
C CYS A 50 -19.21 2.58 -7.49
N ALA A 51 -19.77 2.50 -6.27
CA ALA A 51 -20.32 1.25 -5.74
C ALA A 51 -21.43 0.74 -6.65
N ALA A 52 -21.25 -0.46 -7.19
CA ALA A 52 -22.29 -1.19 -7.91
C ALA A 52 -22.41 -2.61 -7.35
N PRO A 53 -23.63 -3.19 -7.33
CA PRO A 53 -23.84 -4.54 -6.80
C PRO A 53 -22.98 -5.55 -7.57
N GLY A 54 -22.21 -6.37 -6.85
CA GLY A 54 -21.36 -7.42 -7.41
C GLY A 54 -19.97 -6.99 -7.88
N LYS A 55 -19.60 -5.70 -7.78
CA LYS A 55 -18.23 -5.26 -8.07
C LYS A 55 -17.29 -5.57 -6.90
N LYS A 56 -16.11 -6.09 -7.23
CA LYS A 56 -15.03 -6.27 -6.24
C LYS A 56 -14.50 -4.90 -5.81
N PRO A 57 -14.11 -4.72 -4.54
CA PRO A 57 -13.66 -3.43 -4.01
C PRO A 57 -12.47 -2.86 -4.80
N LEU A 58 -11.53 -3.72 -5.22
CA LEU A 58 -10.41 -3.30 -6.06
C LEU A 58 -10.85 -2.74 -7.43
N SER A 59 -11.87 -3.35 -8.04
CA SER A 59 -12.40 -2.87 -9.31
C SER A 59 -13.07 -1.51 -9.16
N THR A 60 -13.80 -1.30 -8.06
CA THR A 60 -14.38 -0.01 -7.72
C THR A 60 -13.31 1.06 -7.50
N ALA A 61 -12.22 0.74 -6.79
CA ALA A 61 -11.12 1.67 -6.57
C ALA A 61 -10.42 2.09 -7.88
N VAL A 62 -10.22 1.16 -8.82
CA VAL A 62 -9.66 1.46 -10.15
C VAL A 62 -10.60 2.37 -10.95
N GLU A 63 -11.92 2.13 -10.89
CA GLU A 63 -12.92 2.98 -11.53
C GLU A 63 -12.97 4.39 -10.93
N GLU A 64 -12.90 4.51 -9.60
CA GLU A 64 -12.80 5.81 -8.92
C GLU A 64 -11.55 6.58 -9.37
N MET A 65 -10.40 5.91 -9.49
CA MET A 65 -9.17 6.52 -10.01
C MET A 65 -9.31 6.93 -11.47
N ALA A 66 -9.88 6.08 -12.33
CA ALA A 66 -10.07 6.39 -13.74
C ALA A 66 -11.01 7.58 -13.98
N LEU A 67 -11.97 7.78 -13.07
CA LEU A 67 -12.87 8.93 -13.07
C LEU A 67 -12.29 10.17 -12.39
N GLY A 68 -11.05 10.12 -11.88
CA GLY A 68 -10.40 11.22 -11.15
C GLY A 68 -10.99 11.48 -9.76
N LYS A 69 -11.83 10.59 -9.23
CA LYS A 69 -12.45 10.72 -7.90
C LYS A 69 -11.51 10.31 -6.77
N LEU A 70 -10.53 9.47 -7.08
CA LEU A 70 -9.50 9.04 -6.14
C LEU A 70 -8.26 9.93 -6.30
N LYS A 71 -8.02 10.80 -5.31
CA LYS A 71 -6.80 11.60 -5.23
C LYS A 71 -5.75 10.88 -4.39
N VAL A 72 -4.57 10.70 -4.97
CA VAL A 72 -3.39 10.20 -4.24
C VAL A 72 -2.75 11.42 -3.58
N LEU A 73 -2.63 11.41 -2.27
CA LEU A 73 -1.84 12.40 -1.55
C LEU A 73 -0.43 11.83 -1.39
N GLY A 74 0.59 12.66 -1.61
CA GLY A 74 1.98 12.29 -1.33
C GLY A 74 2.16 11.94 0.15
N GLU A 75 3.15 11.13 0.45
CA GLU A 75 3.47 10.69 1.81
C GLU A 75 3.98 11.88 2.67
N ASP A 76 3.06 12.70 3.17
CA ASP A 76 3.27 13.43 4.42
C ASP A 76 2.88 12.48 5.57
N GLU A 77 3.91 11.88 6.15
CA GLU A 77 3.96 10.75 7.09
C GLU A 77 3.29 10.95 8.48
N GLU A 78 2.01 11.29 8.54
CA GLU A 78 1.29 11.31 9.84
C GLU A 78 0.21 10.25 9.98
N GLY A 79 -0.36 9.74 8.87
CA GLY A 79 -1.43 8.73 8.92
C GLY A 79 -0.95 7.28 9.07
N ASP A 80 0.15 6.91 8.42
CA ASP A 80 0.61 5.51 8.33
C ASP A 80 1.29 5.04 9.64
N LYS A 81 1.90 5.97 10.40
CA LYS A 81 2.56 5.66 11.69
C LYS A 81 1.56 5.14 12.74
N ALA A 82 0.32 5.66 12.73
CA ALA A 82 -0.70 5.26 13.70
C ALA A 82 -1.20 3.84 13.48
N ASP A 83 -1.38 3.43 12.21
CA ASP A 83 -1.82 2.07 11.86
C ASP A 83 -0.69 1.05 12.07
N GLU A 84 0.56 1.44 11.82
CA GLU A 84 1.74 0.58 12.03
C GLU A 84 2.03 0.38 13.53
N GLU A 85 1.94 1.43 14.35
CA GLU A 85 2.09 1.36 15.81
C GLU A 85 0.96 0.53 16.46
N ALA A 86 -0.28 0.70 16.02
CA ALA A 86 -1.42 -0.09 16.51
C ALA A 86 -1.30 -1.56 16.14
N ALA A 87 -0.83 -1.89 14.93
CA ALA A 87 -0.56 -3.25 14.51
C ALA A 87 0.59 -3.88 15.30
N LEU A 88 1.68 -3.14 15.55
CA LEU A 88 2.82 -3.62 16.34
C LEU A 88 2.41 -3.87 17.80
N ALA A 89 1.60 -2.98 18.38
CA ALA A 89 1.05 -3.14 19.73
C ALA A 89 0.11 -4.35 19.83
N ALA A 90 -0.70 -4.62 18.80
CA ALA A 90 -1.57 -5.80 18.77
C ALA A 90 -0.77 -7.11 18.65
N VAL A 91 0.32 -7.12 17.88
CA VAL A 91 1.23 -8.28 17.78
C VAL A 91 2.00 -8.52 19.08
N LEU A 92 2.41 -7.45 19.78
CA LEU A 92 3.02 -7.56 21.11
C LEU A 92 2.03 -8.01 22.19
N ALA A 93 0.74 -7.67 22.04
CA ALA A 93 -0.32 -8.08 22.96
C ALA A 93 -0.80 -9.52 22.69
N SER A 94 -0.62 -10.05 21.48
CA SER A 94 -0.76 -11.48 21.23
C SER A 94 0.45 -12.21 21.80
N ASP A 95 0.34 -12.56 23.07
CA ASP A 95 1.20 -13.47 23.83
C ASP A 95 1.64 -14.66 22.95
N ILE A 96 2.81 -14.55 22.32
CA ILE A 96 3.49 -15.70 21.73
C ILE A 96 3.94 -16.52 22.94
N PRO A 97 3.45 -17.76 23.14
CA PRO A 97 3.89 -18.57 24.27
C PRO A 97 5.41 -18.70 24.17
N SER A 98 6.08 -18.33 25.27
CA SER A 98 7.53 -18.41 25.45
C SER A 98 8.08 -19.68 24.80
N VAL A 99 8.65 -19.54 23.60
CA VAL A 99 9.52 -20.56 23.05
C VAL A 99 10.81 -20.37 23.83
N ASP A 100 11.08 -21.30 24.75
CA ASP A 100 12.37 -21.45 25.41
C ASP A 100 13.45 -21.49 24.32
N LEU A 101 14.09 -20.34 24.08
CA LEU A 101 15.28 -20.23 23.27
C LEU A 101 16.42 -20.83 24.11
N GLN A 102 16.48 -22.16 24.15
CA GLN A 102 17.71 -22.85 24.53
C GLN A 102 18.72 -22.50 23.44
N THR A 103 19.60 -21.56 23.77
CA THR A 103 20.77 -21.20 22.97
C THR A 103 21.69 -22.41 22.90
N ASP A 104 21.50 -23.26 21.90
CA ASP A 104 22.59 -24.11 21.43
C ASP A 104 23.54 -23.20 20.66
N GLU A 105 24.60 -22.75 21.35
CA GLU A 105 25.77 -22.12 20.73
C GLU A 105 26.30 -23.07 19.66
N VAL A 106 26.11 -22.72 18.39
CA VAL A 106 26.89 -23.31 17.31
C VAL A 106 28.29 -22.70 17.40
N PRO A 107 29.35 -23.49 17.60
CA PRO A 107 30.68 -22.95 17.74
C PRO A 107 31.10 -22.32 16.41
N MET A 108 31.57 -21.09 16.52
CA MET A 108 32.14 -20.30 15.43
C MET A 108 33.47 -20.95 15.05
N GLU A 109 33.44 -21.96 14.17
CA GLU A 109 34.67 -22.47 13.55
C GLU A 109 35.16 -21.51 12.47
N GLU A 110 36.48 -21.39 12.48
CA GLU A 110 37.26 -20.24 12.10
C GLU A 110 37.39 -20.07 10.58
N LEU A 111 37.59 -18.80 10.24
CA LEU A 111 38.28 -18.27 9.08
C LEU A 111 39.27 -19.25 8.42
N GLU A 112 39.02 -19.61 7.16
CA GLU A 112 40.12 -19.75 6.19
C GLU A 112 39.73 -19.01 4.91
N GLU A 113 40.39 -17.86 4.74
CA GLU A 113 40.63 -17.23 3.46
C GLU A 113 41.40 -18.23 2.58
N GLU A 114 40.91 -18.53 1.37
CA GLU A 114 41.80 -18.98 0.29
C GLU A 114 41.43 -18.27 -1.02
N GLU A 115 42.41 -17.47 -1.46
CA GLU A 115 42.74 -16.87 -2.78
C GLU A 115 41.65 -16.48 -3.80
#